data_AF-A0A9P0D9F0-F1
#
_entry.id   AF-A0A9P0D9F0-F1
#
_cell.length_a   1.000
_cell.length_b   1.000
_cell.length_c   1.000
_cell.angle_alpha   90.00
_cell.angle_beta   90.00
_cell.angle_gamma   90.00
#
_symmetry.space_group_name_H-M   'P 1'
#
loop_
_entity.id
_entity.type
_entity.pdbx_description
1 polymer ?
#
loop_
_entity_poly.entity_id
_entity_poly.type
_entity_poly.pdbx_seq_one_letter_code
_entity_poly.pdbx_strand_id
1 'polypeptide(L)'
;MGIIKKCFNKNCAQLRLQDPRMNFREVFHDLESLATELAEIRDKLCEEEIEKAKFLCEKWDINTTIRVRRRRKMPGELARDVGLSAESEISRVMKSVFDLLQQEICTRFTRLSDLNFKFGFLLDVENLLNKDNVDNDLEKNCKNLGECYNTDFNRIELLIEICDCKMLLRSRKEIEPKTPLEFLTFIISYRDVFPNLRYS
;
A
#
# COMPACT_ATOMS: atom_id res chain seq x y z
N MET A 1 -4.59 -23.89 1.65
CA MET A 1 -3.41 -23.10 1.25
C MET A 1 -3.38 -22.82 -0.27
N GLY A 2 -4.52 -22.44 -0.87
CA GLY A 2 -4.72 -22.52 -2.33
C GLY A 2 -5.28 -21.27 -3.01
N ILE A 3 -5.37 -20.13 -2.33
CA ILE A 3 -5.98 -18.90 -2.89
C ILE A 3 -4.93 -17.80 -3.10
N ILE A 4 -3.84 -17.80 -2.33
CA ILE A 4 -2.80 -16.76 -2.40
C ILE A 4 -1.88 -16.92 -3.63
N LYS A 5 -1.86 -18.09 -4.29
CA LYS A 5 -1.01 -18.34 -5.47
C LYS A 5 -1.60 -17.87 -6.81
N LYS A 6 -2.81 -17.30 -6.86
CA LYS A 6 -3.46 -16.95 -8.14
C LYS A 6 -3.28 -15.51 -8.62
N CYS A 7 -2.71 -14.60 -7.83
CA CYS A 7 -2.64 -13.18 -8.22
C CYS A 7 -1.28 -12.71 -8.76
N PHE A 8 -0.22 -13.52 -8.73
CA PHE A 8 1.12 -13.08 -9.15
C PHE A 8 1.56 -13.61 -10.50
N ASN A 9 0.83 -13.21 -11.53
CA ASN A 9 1.43 -12.95 -12.83
C ASN A 9 1.57 -11.42 -12.90
N LYS A 10 2.72 -10.85 -13.26
CA LYS A 10 2.99 -9.38 -13.21
C LYS A 10 1.93 -8.52 -13.95
N ASN A 11 1.13 -9.15 -14.80
CA ASN A 11 -0.01 -8.56 -15.51
C ASN A 11 -1.26 -8.36 -14.63
N CYS A 12 -1.47 -9.16 -13.57
CA CYS A 12 -2.68 -9.16 -12.78
C CYS A 12 -2.84 -7.92 -11.88
N ALA A 13 -1.77 -7.46 -11.22
CA ALA A 13 -1.82 -6.22 -10.44
C ALA A 13 -2.07 -5.00 -11.34
N GLN A 14 -1.41 -4.93 -12.50
CA GLN A 14 -1.64 -3.86 -13.47
C GLN A 14 -3.06 -3.89 -14.06
N LEU A 15 -3.57 -5.08 -14.41
CA LEU A 15 -4.95 -5.24 -14.90
C LEU A 15 -5.98 -4.92 -13.82
N ARG A 16 -5.70 -5.26 -12.55
CA ARG A 16 -6.57 -4.96 -11.42
C ARG A 16 -6.62 -3.47 -11.11
N LEU A 17 -5.47 -2.78 -11.14
CA LEU A 17 -5.41 -1.31 -11.02
C LEU A 17 -6.14 -0.56 -12.15
N GLN A 18 -6.44 -1.24 -13.26
CA GLN A 18 -7.22 -0.71 -14.37
C GLN A 18 -8.71 -1.07 -14.29
N ASP A 19 -9.15 -1.84 -13.28
CA ASP A 19 -10.55 -2.19 -13.10
C ASP A 19 -11.35 -0.96 -12.64
N PRO A 20 -12.33 -0.48 -13.42
CA PRO A 20 -13.16 0.67 -13.05
C PRO A 20 -14.04 0.41 -11.81
N ARG A 21 -14.16 -0.84 -11.34
CA ARG A 21 -14.91 -1.20 -10.13
C ARG A 21 -14.07 -1.13 -8.87
N MET A 22 -12.76 -0.95 -9.00
CA MET A 22 -11.83 -0.93 -7.88
C MET A 22 -11.98 0.37 -7.08
N ASN A 23 -12.08 0.24 -5.75
CA ASN A 23 -12.14 1.40 -4.89
C ASN A 23 -10.73 1.86 -4.47
N PHE A 24 -10.58 3.12 -4.06
CA PHE A 24 -9.27 3.71 -3.76
C PHE A 24 -8.55 3.03 -2.58
N ARG A 25 -9.28 2.40 -1.65
CA ARG A 25 -8.69 1.65 -0.53
C ARG A 25 -8.04 0.35 -1.01
N GLU A 26 -8.71 -0.38 -1.91
CA GLU A 26 -8.13 -1.56 -2.54
C GLU A 26 -6.86 -1.20 -3.32
N VAL A 27 -6.91 -0.08 -4.07
CA VAL A 27 -5.75 0.43 -4.82
C VAL A 27 -4.61 0.74 -3.87
N PHE A 28 -4.91 1.38 -2.73
CA PHE A 28 -3.91 1.69 -1.71
C PHE A 28 -3.23 0.43 -1.19
N HIS A 29 -3.99 -0.58 -0.78
CA HIS A 29 -3.45 -1.83 -0.23
C HIS A 29 -2.62 -2.61 -1.25
N ASP A 30 -3.01 -2.61 -2.54
CA ASP A 30 -2.20 -3.24 -3.59
C ASP A 30 -0.85 -2.56 -3.78
N LEU A 31 -0.84 -1.23 -3.79
CA LEU A 31 0.38 -0.47 -3.97
C LEU A 31 1.29 -0.58 -2.75
N GLU A 32 0.72 -0.63 -1.55
CA GLU A 32 1.44 -0.89 -0.31
C GLU A 32 2.05 -2.30 -0.30
N SER A 33 1.29 -3.31 -0.71
CA SER A 33 1.79 -4.69 -0.88
C SER A 33 2.94 -4.73 -1.89
N LEU A 34 2.76 -4.08 -3.05
CA LEU A 34 3.80 -4.03 -4.09
C LEU A 34 5.08 -3.35 -3.59
N ALA A 35 4.97 -2.23 -2.88
CA ALA A 35 6.13 -1.54 -2.32
C ALA A 35 6.87 -2.41 -1.29
N THR A 36 6.12 -3.14 -0.46
CA THR A 36 6.67 -4.04 0.56
C THR A 36 7.37 -5.24 -0.08
N GLU A 37 6.72 -5.88 -1.05
CA GLU A 37 7.31 -7.01 -1.78
C GLU A 37 8.57 -6.61 -2.54
N LEU A 38 8.61 -5.42 -3.15
CA LEU A 38 9.83 -4.91 -3.79
C LEU A 38 10.98 -4.78 -2.81
N ALA A 39 10.72 -4.34 -1.57
CA ALA A 39 11.72 -4.27 -0.52
C ALA A 39 12.19 -5.67 -0.07
N GLU A 40 11.27 -6.64 0.05
CA GLU A 40 11.58 -8.01 0.45
C GLU A 40 12.41 -8.77 -0.61
N ILE A 41 12.10 -8.60 -1.90
CA ILE A 41 12.81 -9.31 -2.98
C ILE A 41 14.13 -8.63 -3.36
N ARG A 42 14.34 -7.37 -2.95
CA ARG A 42 15.47 -6.52 -3.39
C ARG A 42 16.80 -7.24 -3.31
N ASP A 43 17.16 -7.70 -2.10
CA ASP A 43 18.50 -8.24 -1.84
C ASP A 43 18.68 -9.60 -2.54
N LYS A 44 17.67 -10.47 -2.45
CA LYS A 44 17.68 -11.78 -3.08
C LYS A 44 17.83 -11.69 -4.60
N LEU A 45 17.05 -10.82 -5.26
CA LEU A 45 17.12 -10.68 -6.71
C LEU A 45 18.46 -10.09 -7.16
N CYS A 46 19.01 -9.13 -6.41
CA CYS A 46 20.34 -8.59 -6.71
C CYS A 46 21.42 -9.66 -6.62
N GLU A 47 21.38 -10.52 -5.59
CA GLU A 47 22.33 -11.62 -5.42
C GLU A 47 22.23 -12.65 -6.56
N GLU A 48 21.02 -13.09 -6.89
CA GLU A 48 20.78 -14.07 -7.96
C GLU A 48 21.26 -13.56 -9.34
N GLU A 49 21.02 -12.29 -9.66
CA GLU A 49 21.43 -11.71 -10.95
C GLU A 49 22.94 -11.46 -11.01
N ILE A 50 23.57 -11.07 -9.90
CA ILE A 50 25.04 -10.95 -9.81
C ILE A 50 25.69 -12.32 -10.00
N GLU A 51 25.15 -13.37 -9.39
CA GLU A 51 25.67 -14.73 -9.52
C GLU A 51 25.55 -15.23 -10.97
N LYS A 52 24.40 -15.01 -11.64
CA LYS A 52 24.23 -15.31 -13.07
C LYS A 52 25.23 -14.53 -13.94
N ALA A 53 25.43 -13.25 -13.65
CA ALA A 53 26.37 -12.41 -14.39
C ALA A 53 27.82 -12.91 -14.22
N LYS A 54 28.22 -13.31 -13.01
CA LYS A 54 29.54 -13.91 -12.75
C LYS A 54 29.74 -15.19 -13.56
N PHE A 55 28.77 -16.10 -13.51
CA PHE A 55 28.82 -17.34 -14.27
C PHE A 55 28.98 -17.12 -15.77
N LEU A 56 28.28 -16.12 -16.33
CA LEU A 56 28.43 -15.76 -17.75
C LEU A 56 29.80 -15.16 -18.07
N CYS A 57 30.33 -14.29 -17.21
CA CYS A 57 31.67 -13.72 -17.38
C CYS A 57 32.76 -14.80 -17.35
N GLU A 58 32.66 -15.76 -16.43
CA GLU A 58 33.58 -16.91 -16.37
C GLU A 58 33.48 -17.77 -17.63
N LYS A 59 32.26 -18.06 -18.09
CA LYS A 59 32.02 -18.84 -19.31
C LYS A 59 32.60 -18.18 -20.57
N TRP A 60 32.69 -16.85 -20.60
CA TRP A 60 33.17 -16.08 -21.73
C TRP A 60 34.60 -15.55 -21.56
N ASP A 61 35.32 -15.96 -20.51
CA ASP A 61 36.68 -15.49 -20.18
C ASP A 61 36.79 -13.95 -20.09
N ILE A 62 35.73 -13.31 -19.59
CA ILE A 62 35.67 -11.86 -19.39
C ILE A 62 36.25 -11.53 -18.01
N ASN A 63 37.31 -10.72 -18.00
CA ASN A 63 37.90 -10.25 -16.76
C ASN A 63 36.95 -9.29 -16.01
N THR A 64 36.52 -9.69 -14.81
CA THR A 64 35.58 -8.95 -13.95
C THR A 64 36.25 -7.93 -13.03
N THR A 65 37.58 -7.82 -13.04
CA THR A 65 38.29 -6.80 -12.24
C THR A 65 38.15 -5.41 -12.86
N ILE A 66 37.51 -4.47 -12.15
CA ILE A 66 37.49 -3.06 -12.58
C ILE A 66 38.93 -2.54 -12.58
N ARG A 67 39.38 -1.99 -13.70
CA ARG A 67 40.59 -1.14 -13.73
C ARG A 67 40.33 0.14 -12.93
N VAL A 68 40.70 0.13 -11.65
CA VAL A 68 40.67 1.34 -10.81
C VAL A 68 41.67 2.34 -11.36
N ARG A 69 41.19 3.49 -11.85
CA ARG A 69 42.05 4.61 -12.26
C ARG A 69 42.67 5.21 -11.00
N ARG A 70 43.94 4.88 -10.71
CA ARG A 70 44.65 5.37 -9.53
C ARG A 70 44.69 6.90 -9.54
N ARG A 71 44.04 7.55 -8.58
CA ARG A 71 44.31 8.96 -8.27
C ARG A 71 45.68 9.06 -7.58
N ARG A 72 46.42 10.14 -7.87
CA ARG A 72 47.67 10.47 -7.15
C ARG A 72 47.30 10.81 -5.71
N LYS A 73 47.95 10.15 -4.75
CA LYS A 73 47.79 10.40 -3.31
C LYS A 73 48.28 11.82 -2.99
N MET A 74 47.49 12.58 -2.24
CA MET A 74 47.91 13.90 -1.77
C MET A 74 48.83 13.77 -0.55
N PRO A 75 49.80 14.68 -0.34
CA PRO A 75 50.62 14.68 0.88
C PRO A 75 49.72 14.81 2.11
N GLY A 76 49.81 13.86 3.05
CA GLY A 76 49.01 13.84 4.28
C GLY A 76 47.82 12.87 4.29
N GLU A 77 47.43 12.31 3.14
CA GLU A 77 46.41 11.25 3.11
C GLU A 77 46.98 9.93 3.66
N LEU A 78 46.43 9.45 4.79
CA LEU A 78 46.77 8.14 5.36
C LEU A 78 45.96 7.01 4.71
N ALA A 79 44.68 7.25 4.41
CA ALA A 79 43.79 6.28 3.81
C ALA A 79 44.17 5.95 2.35
N ARG A 80 43.96 4.69 1.94
CA ARG A 80 43.92 4.31 0.54
C ARG A 80 42.45 4.30 0.13
N ASP A 81 42.10 5.06 -0.90
CA ASP A 81 40.81 4.88 -1.58
C ASP A 81 40.79 3.47 -2.18
N VAL A 82 40.04 2.57 -1.56
CA VAL A 82 39.76 1.26 -2.12
C VAL A 82 38.62 1.44 -3.12
N GLY A 83 38.90 1.31 -4.41
CA GLY A 83 37.85 1.30 -5.43
C GLY A 83 36.89 0.13 -5.18
N LEU A 84 35.59 0.37 -5.36
CA LEU A 84 34.56 -0.67 -5.33
C LEU A 84 34.87 -1.74 -6.39
N SER A 85 34.66 -3.02 -6.06
CA SER A 85 34.72 -4.12 -7.04
C SER A 85 33.54 -4.03 -8.02
N ALA A 86 33.65 -4.66 -9.20
CA ALA A 86 32.57 -4.70 -10.20
C ALA A 86 31.26 -5.21 -9.61
N GLU A 87 31.36 -6.25 -8.79
CA GLU A 87 30.24 -6.81 -8.06
C GLU A 87 29.60 -5.80 -7.10
N SER A 88 30.41 -5.13 -6.27
CA SER A 88 29.88 -4.14 -5.32
C SER A 88 29.26 -2.93 -6.01
N GLU A 89 29.81 -2.53 -7.16
CA GLU A 89 29.28 -1.43 -7.97
C GLU A 89 27.95 -1.81 -8.62
N ILE A 90 27.85 -3.00 -9.23
CA ILE A 90 26.60 -3.53 -9.81
C ILE A 90 25.54 -3.68 -8.73
N SER A 91 25.89 -4.27 -7.59
CA SER A 91 24.99 -4.42 -6.45
C SER A 91 24.46 -3.07 -5.97
N ARG A 92 25.34 -2.08 -5.82
CA ARG A 92 24.97 -0.71 -5.43
C ARG A 92 23.98 -0.09 -6.41
N VAL A 93 24.26 -0.18 -7.71
CA VAL A 93 23.39 0.39 -8.76
C VAL A 93 22.03 -0.32 -8.78
N MET A 94 22.01 -1.65 -8.75
CA MET A 94 20.76 -2.42 -8.75
C MET A 94 19.90 -2.07 -7.52
N LYS A 95 20.48 -2.09 -6.32
CA LYS A 95 19.76 -1.72 -5.09
C LYS A 95 19.25 -0.28 -5.16
N SER A 96 20.05 0.65 -5.67
CA SER A 96 19.62 2.04 -5.86
C SER A 96 18.42 2.17 -6.80
N VAL A 97 18.29 1.34 -7.83
CA VAL A 97 17.12 1.32 -8.72
C VAL A 97 15.89 0.80 -7.98
N PHE A 98 16.02 -0.26 -7.19
CA PHE A 98 14.93 -0.77 -6.36
C PHE A 98 14.45 0.25 -5.34
N ASP A 99 15.39 0.87 -4.61
CA ASP A 99 15.08 1.90 -3.62
C ASP A 99 14.37 3.09 -4.28
N LEU A 100 14.79 3.49 -5.49
CA LEU A 100 14.13 4.56 -6.26
C LEU A 100 12.73 4.16 -6.72
N LEU A 101 12.52 2.93 -7.19
CA LEU A 101 11.20 2.44 -7.57
C LEU A 101 10.24 2.42 -6.38
N GLN A 102 10.71 1.91 -5.24
CA GLN A 102 9.94 1.90 -4.00
C GLN A 102 9.59 3.33 -3.56
N GLN A 103 10.56 4.25 -3.59
CA GLN A 103 10.35 5.65 -3.27
C GLN A 103 9.34 6.31 -4.22
N GLU A 104 9.41 6.04 -5.52
CA GLU A 104 8.48 6.58 -6.51
C GLU A 104 7.05 6.06 -6.29
N ILE A 105 6.86 4.79 -5.97
CA ILE A 105 5.54 4.24 -5.60
C ILE A 105 5.01 4.99 -4.37
N CYS A 106 5.79 5.05 -3.29
CA CYS A 106 5.36 5.73 -2.07
C CYS A 106 5.04 7.21 -2.33
N THR A 107 5.87 7.91 -3.10
CA THR A 107 5.75 9.36 -3.34
C THR A 107 4.55 9.68 -4.24
N ARG A 108 4.39 8.98 -5.37
CA ARG A 108 3.30 9.24 -6.32
C ARG A 108 1.92 8.95 -5.74
N PHE A 109 1.84 8.01 -4.82
CA PHE A 109 0.58 7.58 -4.19
C PHE A 109 0.37 8.15 -2.78
N THR A 110 1.13 9.17 -2.38
CA THR A 110 0.91 9.94 -1.13
C THR A 110 -0.52 10.46 -1.00
N ARG A 111 -1.08 11.03 -2.08
CA ARG A 111 -2.48 11.51 -2.08
C ARG A 111 -3.49 10.39 -1.87
N LEU A 112 -3.20 9.20 -2.39
CA LEU A 112 -4.04 8.02 -2.21
C LEU A 112 -3.97 7.53 -0.76
N SER A 113 -2.78 7.57 -0.16
CA SER A 113 -2.56 7.30 1.27
C SER A 113 -3.35 8.27 2.15
N ASP A 114 -3.33 9.57 1.84
CA ASP A 114 -4.11 10.59 2.55
C ASP A 114 -5.62 10.34 2.43
N LEU A 115 -6.12 10.00 1.24
CA LEU A 115 -7.52 9.62 1.04
C LEU A 115 -7.90 8.36 1.81
N ASN A 116 -7.05 7.33 1.80
CA ASN A 116 -7.28 6.11 2.54
C ASN A 116 -7.25 6.35 4.06
N PHE A 117 -6.37 7.21 4.54
CA PHE A 117 -6.31 7.60 5.95
C PHE A 117 -7.60 8.31 6.41
N LYS A 118 -8.16 9.19 5.57
CA LYS A 118 -9.37 9.97 5.88
C LYS A 118 -10.65 9.16 5.72
N PHE A 119 -10.79 8.41 4.63
CA PHE A 119 -12.05 7.81 4.20
C PHE A 119 -12.01 6.29 4.10
N GLY A 120 -10.84 5.66 4.16
CA GLY A 120 -10.67 4.22 3.92
C GLY A 120 -11.51 3.36 4.86
N PHE A 121 -11.69 3.78 6.11
CA PHE A 121 -12.51 3.05 7.08
C PHE A 121 -13.98 2.91 6.65
N LEU A 122 -14.52 3.85 5.87
CA LEU A 122 -15.89 3.79 5.34
C LEU A 122 -16.03 2.76 4.20
N LEU A 123 -14.93 2.47 3.51
CA LEU A 123 -14.90 1.47 2.45
C LEU A 123 -14.72 0.05 2.98
N ASP A 124 -14.30 -0.10 4.23
CA ASP A 124 -14.12 -1.39 4.90
C ASP A 124 -15.42 -1.85 5.57
N VAL A 125 -16.48 -2.03 4.78
CA VAL A 125 -17.83 -2.30 5.28
C VAL A 125 -17.89 -3.48 6.25
N GLU A 126 -17.13 -4.54 5.98
CA GLU A 126 -17.07 -5.72 6.84
C GLU A 126 -16.55 -5.38 8.24
N ASN A 127 -15.43 -4.66 8.35
CA ASN A 127 -14.88 -4.23 9.64
C ASN A 127 -15.66 -3.08 10.27
N LEU A 128 -16.21 -2.17 9.45
CA LEU A 128 -17.03 -1.04 9.88
C LEU A 128 -18.30 -1.52 10.59
N LEU A 129 -18.92 -2.59 10.09
CA LEU A 129 -20.17 -3.14 10.59
C LEU A 129 -19.96 -4.36 11.50
N ASN A 130 -18.71 -4.75 11.74
CA ASN A 130 -18.39 -5.87 12.61
C ASN A 130 -18.93 -5.62 14.02
N LYS A 131 -19.66 -6.61 14.53
CA LYS A 131 -20.41 -6.53 15.79
C LYS A 131 -19.51 -6.59 17.01
N ASP A 132 -18.29 -7.10 16.86
CA ASP A 132 -17.37 -7.38 17.98
C ASP A 132 -16.21 -6.37 18.09
N ASN A 133 -16.10 -5.42 17.14
CA ASN A 133 -15.05 -4.40 17.20
C ASN A 133 -15.37 -3.36 18.28
N VAL A 134 -14.47 -3.24 19.25
CA VAL A 134 -14.47 -2.19 20.28
C VAL A 134 -14.36 -0.84 19.55
N ASP A 135 -15.34 0.04 19.76
CA ASP A 135 -15.56 1.29 19.00
C ASP A 135 -14.42 2.34 19.07
N ASN A 136 -13.29 2.04 19.71
CA ASN A 136 -12.16 2.97 19.85
C ASN A 136 -11.53 3.38 18.50
N ASP A 137 -11.39 2.43 17.56
CA ASP A 137 -10.83 2.74 16.24
C ASP A 137 -11.82 3.54 15.39
N LEU A 138 -13.12 3.24 15.51
CA LEU A 138 -14.16 3.99 14.83
C LEU A 138 -14.26 5.42 15.36
N GLU A 139 -14.24 5.61 16.68
CA GLU A 139 -14.24 6.93 17.29
C GLU A 139 -13.03 7.76 16.85
N LYS A 140 -11.84 7.14 16.82
CA LYS A 140 -10.62 7.79 16.32
C LYS A 140 -10.76 8.19 14.84
N ASN A 141 -11.29 7.32 14.00
CA ASN A 141 -11.49 7.60 12.58
C ASN A 141 -12.52 8.71 12.34
N CYS A 142 -13.65 8.69 13.04
CA CYS A 142 -14.67 9.75 12.99
C CYS A 142 -14.10 11.08 13.49
N LYS A 143 -13.29 11.06 14.55
CA LYS A 143 -12.60 12.25 15.07
C LYS A 143 -11.64 12.82 14.03
N ASN A 144 -10.75 12.00 13.46
CA ASN A 144 -9.80 12.44 12.45
C ASN A 144 -10.51 13.04 11.22
N LEU A 145 -11.60 12.41 10.77
CA LEU A 145 -12.39 12.90 9.64
C LEU A 145 -13.05 14.24 9.97
N GLY A 146 -13.69 14.36 11.14
CA GLY A 146 -14.31 15.60 11.58
C GLY A 146 -13.32 16.73 11.87
N GLU A 147 -12.07 16.43 12.22
CA GLU A 147 -10.99 17.42 12.32
C GLU A 147 -10.53 17.90 10.94
N CYS A 148 -10.47 17.01 9.95
CA CYS A 148 -10.11 17.36 8.57
C CYS A 148 -11.20 18.17 7.87
N TYR A 149 -12.48 17.94 8.19
CA TYR A 149 -13.65 18.52 7.52
C TYR A 149 -14.70 19.00 8.54
N ASN A 150 -14.28 19.89 9.43
CA ASN A 150 -15.10 20.36 10.56
C ASN A 150 -16.34 21.17 10.18
N THR A 151 -16.42 21.67 8.94
CA THR A 151 -17.61 22.36 8.41
C THR A 151 -18.63 21.40 7.82
N ASP A 152 -18.17 20.26 7.32
CA ASP A 152 -18.98 19.35 6.51
C ASP A 152 -19.42 18.11 7.31
N PHE A 153 -18.65 17.71 8.33
CA PHE A 153 -18.89 16.51 9.11
C PHE A 153 -18.95 16.79 10.61
N ASN A 154 -20.08 16.46 11.23
CA ASN A 154 -20.17 16.34 12.67
C ASN A 154 -19.73 14.92 13.10
N ARG A 155 -18.53 14.83 13.70
CA ARG A 155 -17.96 13.55 14.15
C ARG A 155 -18.86 12.77 15.11
N ILE A 156 -19.67 13.45 15.93
CA ILE A 156 -20.53 12.82 16.93
C ILE A 156 -21.75 12.21 16.22
N GLU A 157 -22.37 12.97 15.33
CA GLU A 157 -23.52 12.49 14.54
C GLU A 157 -23.10 11.30 13.66
N LEU A 158 -21.97 11.40 12.96
CA LEU A 158 -21.47 10.30 12.12
C LEU A 158 -21.22 9.01 12.93
N LEU A 159 -20.62 9.13 14.12
CA LEU A 159 -20.40 7.99 14.99
C LEU A 159 -21.73 7.36 15.44
N ILE A 160 -22.69 8.17 15.86
CA ILE A 160 -24.02 7.71 16.28
C ILE A 160 -24.73 7.00 15.12
N GLU A 161 -24.72 7.58 13.91
CA GLU A 161 -25.36 7.00 12.73
C GLU A 161 -24.77 5.64 12.35
N ILE A 162 -23.44 5.49 12.41
CA ILE A 162 -22.78 4.20 12.16
C ILE A 162 -23.15 3.18 13.24
N CYS A 163 -23.22 3.58 14.51
CA CYS A 163 -23.68 2.72 15.61
C CYS A 163 -25.14 2.29 15.46
N ASP A 164 -26.02 3.21 15.05
CA ASP A 164 -27.42 2.92 14.76
C ASP A 164 -27.56 1.94 13.59
N CYS A 165 -26.74 2.09 12.55
CA CYS A 165 -26.64 1.13 11.45
C CYS A 165 -26.22 -0.27 11.95
N LYS A 166 -25.18 -0.36 12.80
CA LYS A 166 -24.75 -1.63 13.42
C LYS A 166 -25.88 -2.27 14.22
N MET A 167 -26.60 -1.49 15.03
CA MET A 167 -27.75 -1.97 15.81
C MET A 167 -28.88 -2.48 14.91
N LEU A 168 -29.22 -1.74 13.86
CA LEU A 168 -30.26 -2.11 12.92
C LEU A 168 -29.92 -3.43 12.21
N LEU A 169 -28.67 -3.61 11.77
CA LEU A 169 -28.19 -4.85 11.16
C LEU A 169 -28.14 -6.02 12.14
N ARG A 170 -27.84 -5.79 13.43
CA ARG A 170 -27.93 -6.83 14.46
C ARG A 170 -29.33 -7.43 14.58
N SER A 171 -30.36 -6.61 14.41
CA SER A 171 -31.76 -7.07 14.44
C SER A 171 -32.19 -7.83 13.17
N ARG A 172 -31.41 -7.74 12.08
CA ARG A 172 -31.77 -8.26 10.75
C ARG A 172 -30.71 -9.23 10.22
N LYS A 173 -30.78 -10.49 10.64
CA LYS A 173 -29.79 -11.53 10.29
C LYS A 173 -29.73 -11.88 8.79
N GLU A 174 -30.73 -11.49 8.01
CA GLU A 174 -30.81 -11.80 6.57
C GLU A 174 -30.04 -10.80 5.69
N ILE A 175 -29.64 -9.65 6.23
CA ILE A 175 -28.99 -8.58 5.47
C ILE A 175 -27.59 -8.36 6.05
N GLU A 176 -26.58 -8.65 5.24
CA GLU A 176 -25.17 -8.46 5.59
C GLU A 176 -24.46 -7.80 4.40
N PRO A 177 -24.46 -6.45 4.33
CA PRO A 177 -23.79 -5.74 3.26
C PRO A 177 -22.28 -5.96 3.37
N LYS A 178 -21.64 -6.31 2.25
CA LYS A 178 -20.20 -6.58 2.15
C LYS A 178 -19.47 -5.50 1.37
N THR A 179 -20.18 -4.80 0.51
CA THR A 179 -19.63 -3.73 -0.31
C THR A 179 -20.19 -2.36 0.10
N PRO A 180 -19.46 -1.26 -0.16
CA PRO A 180 -19.97 0.10 0.08
C PRO A 180 -21.29 0.36 -0.64
N LEU A 181 -21.47 -0.15 -1.85
CA LEU A 181 -22.70 0.00 -2.62
C LEU A 181 -23.88 -0.72 -1.98
N GLU A 182 -23.69 -1.95 -1.50
CA GLU A 182 -24.71 -2.69 -0.76
C GLU A 182 -25.08 -1.98 0.54
N PHE A 183 -24.08 -1.42 1.25
CA PHE A 183 -24.32 -0.68 2.48
C PHE A 183 -25.11 0.62 2.23
N LEU A 184 -24.78 1.36 1.17
CA LEU A 184 -25.56 2.54 0.76
C LEU A 184 -26.99 2.16 0.36
N THR A 185 -27.16 1.04 -0.36
CA THR A 185 -28.49 0.53 -0.74
C THR A 185 -29.31 0.17 0.50
N PHE A 186 -28.67 -0.45 1.49
CA PHE A 186 -29.28 -0.72 2.80
C PHE A 186 -29.74 0.58 3.48
N ILE A 187 -28.85 1.57 3.61
CA ILE A 187 -29.18 2.87 4.20
C ILE A 187 -30.37 3.53 3.49
N ILE A 188 -30.39 3.52 2.16
CA ILE A 188 -31.48 4.11 1.36
C ILE A 188 -32.81 3.39 1.63
N SER A 189 -32.79 2.06 1.76
CA SER A 189 -34.00 1.28 2.03
C SER A 189 -34.60 1.53 3.42
N TYR A 190 -33.82 2.11 4.34
CA TYR A 190 -34.23 2.43 5.71
C TYR A 190 -34.16 3.93 6.03
N ARG A 191 -34.33 4.78 5.01
CA ARG A 191 -34.29 6.26 5.13
C ARG A 191 -35.13 6.83 6.28
N ASP A 192 -36.26 6.22 6.60
CA ASP A 192 -37.14 6.70 7.67
C ASP A 192 -36.50 6.60 9.06
N VAL A 193 -35.48 5.74 9.22
CA VAL A 193 -34.73 5.51 10.46
C VAL A 193 -33.56 6.50 10.62
N PHE A 194 -33.09 7.09 9.52
CA PHE A 194 -31.93 7.99 9.49
C PHE A 194 -32.34 9.42 9.09
N PRO A 195 -32.84 10.25 10.01
CA PRO A 195 -33.42 11.56 9.71
C PRO A 195 -32.43 12.54 9.07
N ASN A 196 -31.15 12.42 9.38
CA ASN A 196 -30.07 13.28 8.85
C ASN A 196 -29.69 12.95 7.40
N LEU A 197 -30.12 11.80 6.87
CA LEU A 197 -29.84 11.37 5.49
C LEU A 197 -30.97 11.75 4.50
N ARG A 198 -31.88 12.63 4.94
CA ARG A 198 -32.92 13.21 4.08
C ARG A 198 -32.30 14.32 3.23
N TYR A 199 -32.03 14.02 1.96
CA TYR A 199 -31.71 15.06 0.98
C TYR A 199 -32.93 15.98 0.81
N SER A 200 -32.71 17.29 0.88
CA SER A 200 -33.65 18.31 0.36
C SER A 200 -33.63 18.34 -1.16
#